data_AF-A0A4D7H604-F1
#
_entry.id   AF-A0A4D7H604-F1
#
_cell.length_a   1.000
_cell.length_b   1.000
_cell.length_c   1.000
_cell.angle_alpha   90.00
_cell.angle_beta   90.00
_cell.angle_gamma   90.00
#
_symmetry.space_group_name_H-M   'P 1'
#
loop_
_entity.id
_entity.type
_entity.pdbx_description
1 polymer ?
#
loop_
_entity_poly.entity_id
_entity_poly.type
_entity_poly.pdbx_seq_one_letter_code
_entity_poly.pdbx_strand_id
1 'polypeptide(L)' 'MHTHSLTTALTLYRSGTLTLAQAASRAGKSQAEFRKVLAAHGIALHDAAPSSSESVTPARAD' A
#
# COMPACT_ATOMS: atom_id res chain seq x y z
N MET A 1 -18.90 -11.07 -11.35
CA MET A 1 -17.55 -11.59 -11.01
C MET A 1 -16.55 -10.44 -10.83
N HIS A 2 -16.72 -9.59 -9.80
CA HIS A 2 -15.83 -8.41 -9.57
C HIS A 2 -14.72 -8.64 -8.53
N THR A 3 -14.76 -9.76 -7.81
CA THR A 3 -13.85 -10.03 -6.68
C THR A 3 -12.40 -10.28 -7.12
N HIS A 4 -12.19 -10.94 -8.27
CA HIS A 4 -10.85 -11.28 -8.75
C HIS A 4 -9.99 -10.07 -9.12
N SER A 5 -10.61 -9.00 -9.62
CA SER A 5 -9.89 -7.77 -9.99
C SER A 5 -9.30 -7.07 -8.77
N LEU A 6 -10.01 -7.08 -7.64
CA LEU A 6 -9.53 -6.50 -6.38
C LEU A 6 -8.34 -7.28 -5.82
N THR A 7 -8.49 -8.60 -5.69
CA THR A 7 -7.41 -9.46 -5.18
C THR A 7 -6.16 -9.36 -6.05
N THR A 8 -6.33 -9.31 -7.38
CA THR A 8 -5.21 -9.11 -8.31
C THR A 8 -4.55 -7.75 -8.13
N ALA A 9 -5.34 -6.68 -8.00
CA ALA A 9 -4.81 -5.33 -7.76
C ALA A 9 -4.02 -5.24 -6.44
N LEU A 10 -4.50 -5.88 -5.37
CA LEU A 10 -3.80 -5.93 -4.08
C LEU A 10 -2.47 -6.68 -4.18
N THR A 11 -2.45 -7.84 -4.83
CA THR A 11 -1.23 -8.62 -5.03
C THR A 11 -0.19 -7.85 -5.85
N LEU A 12 -0.61 -7.22 -6.95
CA LEU A 12 0.28 -6.44 -7.81
C LEU A 12 0.79 -5.16 -7.12
N TYR A 13 -0.04 -4.50 -6.31
CA TYR A 13 0.40 -3.36 -5.50
C TYR A 13 1.41 -3.79 -4.43
N ARG A 14 1.17 -4.93 -3.75
CA ARG A 14 2.07 -5.46 -2.73
C ARG A 14 3.43 -5.88 -3.31
N SER A 15 3.46 -6.38 -4.54
CA SER A 15 4.71 -6.70 -5.24
C SER A 15 5.44 -5.47 -5.79
N GLY A 16 4.91 -4.26 -5.60
CA GLY A 16 5.46 -3.03 -6.17
C GLY A 16 5.35 -2.94 -7.69
N THR A 17 4.57 -3.82 -8.32
CA THR A 17 4.40 -3.86 -9.78
C THR A 17 3.50 -2.72 -10.27
N LEU A 18 2.49 -2.34 -9.48
CA LEU A 18 1.57 -1.26 -9.79
C LEU A 18 1.62 -0.17 -8.74
N THR A 19 1.52 1.08 -9.19
CA THR A 19 1.28 2.22 -8.32
C THR A 19 -0.15 2.21 -7.77
N LEU A 20 -0.40 3.01 -6.73
CA LEU A 20 -1.72 3.10 -6.10
C LEU A 20 -2.82 3.45 -7.12
N ALA A 21 -2.56 4.40 -8.02
CA ALA A 21 -3.49 4.81 -9.06
C ALA A 21 -3.81 3.67 -10.03
N GLN A 22 -2.79 2.94 -10.49
CA GLN A 22 -2.97 1.82 -11.42
C GLN A 22 -3.71 0.65 -10.77
N ALA A 23 -3.39 0.33 -9.52
CA ALA A 23 -4.07 -0.72 -8.77
C ALA A 23 -5.55 -0.36 -8.51
N ALA A 24 -5.83 0.90 -8.16
CA ALA A 24 -7.18 1.40 -7.96
C ALA A 24 -8.02 1.34 -9.25
N SER A 25 -7.48 1.82 -10.39
CA SER A 25 -8.13 1.71 -11.69
C SER A 25 -8.42 0.26 -12.07
N ARG A 26 -7.49 -0.66 -11.79
CA ARG A 26 -7.67 -2.10 -12.07
C ARG A 26 -8.71 -2.75 -11.16
N ALA A 27 -8.85 -2.28 -9.92
CA ALA A 27 -9.91 -2.66 -9.01
C ALA A 27 -11.26 -2.00 -9.33
N GLY A 28 -11.32 -1.06 -10.29
CA GLY A 28 -12.52 -0.27 -10.59
C GLY A 28 -12.92 0.67 -9.44
N LYS A 29 -11.97 1.03 -8.57
CA LYS A 29 -12.18 1.86 -7.38
C LYS A 29 -11.40 3.16 -7.50
N SER A 30 -11.89 4.20 -6.83
CA SER A 30 -11.10 5.41 -6.63
C SER A 30 -9.89 5.12 -5.74
N GLN A 31 -8.81 5.90 -5.89
CA GLN A 31 -7.62 5.74 -5.05
C GLN A 31 -7.94 5.81 -3.55
N ALA A 32 -8.85 6.69 -3.12
CA ALA A 32 -9.27 6.81 -1.73
C ALA A 32 -10.00 5.54 -1.22
N GLU A 33 -10.85 4.94 -2.04
CA GLU A 33 -11.49 3.65 -1.75
C GLU A 33 -10.45 2.54 -1.64
N PHE A 34 -9.50 2.50 -2.58
CA PHE A 34 -8.45 1.49 -2.61
C PHE A 34 -7.52 1.59 -1.38
N ARG A 35 -7.21 2.81 -0.91
CA ARG A 35 -6.49 3.03 0.37
C ARG A 35 -7.21 2.43 1.57
N LYS A 36 -8.54 2.58 1.66
CA LYS A 36 -9.33 1.97 2.75
C LYS A 36 -9.25 0.45 2.70
N VAL A 37 -9.29 -0.13 1.50
CA VAL A 37 -9.14 -1.58 1.31
C VAL A 37 -7.73 -2.02 1.72
N LEU A 38 -6.68 -1.31 1.31
CA LEU A 38 -5.31 -1.62 1.73
C LEU A 38 -5.16 -1.60 3.26
N ALA A 39 -5.73 -0.59 3.93
CA ALA A 39 -5.74 -0.50 5.39
C ALA A 39 -6.51 -1.67 6.03
N ALA A 40 -7.67 -2.04 5.49
CA ALA A 40 -8.44 -3.20 5.96
C ALA A 40 -7.70 -4.54 5.79
N HIS A 41 -6.83 -4.63 4.78
CA HIS A 41 -5.98 -5.79 4.52
C HIS A 41 -4.59 -5.70 5.20
N GLY A 42 -4.29 -4.63 5.93
CA GLY A 42 -2.99 -4.43 6.59
C GLY A 42 -1.82 -4.22 5.61
N ILE A 43 -2.08 -3.78 4.38
CA ILE A 43 -1.05 -3.51 3.38
C ILE A 43 -0.60 -2.06 3.54
N ALA A 44 0.69 -1.87 3.84
CA ALA A 44 1.29 -0.55 3.96
C ALA A 44 1.23 0.20 2.61
N LEU A 45 0.92 1.50 2.67
CA LEU A 45 0.95 2.35 1.48
C LEU A 45 2.41 2.61 1.11
N HIS A 46 2.85 2.06 -0.01
CA HIS A 46 4.17 2.33 -0.63
C HIS A 46 4.20 3.66 -1.39
N ASP A 47 3.20 4.52 -1.20
CA ASP A 47 3.23 5.89 -1.74
C ASP A 47 4.46 6.55 -1.12
N ALA A 48 5.45 6.81 -1.95
CA ALA A 48 6.80 7.18 -1.57
C ALA A 48 6.81 8.50 -0.77
N ALA A 49 6.54 8.40 0.52
CA ALA A 49 7.04 9.30 1.54
C ALA A 49 8.06 8.49 2.34
N PRO A 50 9.36 8.82 2.30
CA PRO A 50 10.32 8.26 3.23
C PRO A 50 9.93 8.78 4.62
N SER A 51 9.15 8.02 5.37
CA SER A 51 8.90 8.34 6.76
C SER A 51 8.77 7.08 7.59
N SER A 52 9.86 6.83 8.31
CA SER A 52 9.86 6.24 9.65
C SER A 52 9.79 4.72 9.71
N SER A 53 10.88 4.08 9.27
CA SER A 53 11.36 2.86 9.93
C SER A 53 12.87 2.79 9.89
N GLU A 54 13.53 3.72 10.60
CA GLU A 54 14.77 3.39 11.29
C GLU A 54 14.68 3.98 12.70
N SER A 55 14.22 3.15 13.62
CA SER A 55 14.51 3.28 15.04
C SER A 55 16.02 3.21 15.24
N VAL A 56 16.73 4.33 15.09
CA VAL A 56 18.09 4.45 15.63
C VAL A 56 17.93 4.73 17.12
N THR A 57 18.25 3.71 17.90
CA THR A 57 18.28 3.69 19.36
C THR A 57 19.11 4.87 19.89
N PRO A 58 18.67 5.64 20.91
CA PRO A 58 19.56 6.63 21.53
C PRO A 58 20.53 5.89 22.45
N ALA A 59 21.65 5.42 21.92
CA ALA A 59 22.72 4.81 22.70
C ALA A 59 23.67 5.88 23.26
N ARG A 60 23.31 6.36 24.46
CA ARG A 60 24.14 6.73 25.64
C ARG A 60 25.29 7.76 25.53
N ALA A 61 25.27 8.64 26.53
CA ALA A 61 26.19 9.72 26.92
C ALA A 61 27.69 9.39 27.00
N ASP A 62 28.51 10.43 26.73
CA ASP A 62 29.90 10.61 27.20
C ASP A 62 29.92 11.61 28.37
#